data_AF-A0A2M6YV77-F1
#
_entry.id   AF-A0A2M6YV77-F1
#
_cell.length_a   1.000
_cell.length_b   1.000
_cell.length_c   1.000
_cell.angle_alpha   90.00
_cell.angle_beta   90.00
_cell.angle_gamma   90.00
#
_symmetry.space_group_name_H-M   'P 1'
#
loop_
_entity.id
_entity.type
_entity.pdbx_description
1 polymer ?
#
loop_
_entity_poly.entity_id
_entity_poly.type
_entity_poly.pdbx_seq_one_letter_code
_entity_poly.pdbx_strand_id
1 'polypeptide(L)'
;HRPCGFATLKTDKKGKQKKVYNLYQTPYETLKGITGAGQFLKPGISFEKLDKIAEEYSDNEFATIMEKEKQKLFRKIKVNPVDF
;
A
#
# COMPACT_ATOMS: atom_id res chain seq x y z
N HIS A 1 -4.57 -2.50 -1.83
CA HIS A 1 -3.44 -1.76 -1.20
C HIS A 1 -4.07 -0.76 -0.24
N ARG A 2 -3.56 -0.55 0.98
CA ARG A 2 -4.23 0.42 1.88
C ARG A 2 -3.93 1.87 1.46
N PRO A 3 -4.92 2.77 1.47
CA PRO A 3 -4.68 4.20 1.38
C PRO A 3 -3.74 4.68 2.50
N CYS A 4 -2.81 5.56 2.18
CA CYS A 4 -1.88 6.19 3.11
C CYS A 4 -1.97 7.71 3.01
N GLY A 5 -1.74 8.39 4.14
CA GLY A 5 -1.77 9.84 4.21
C GLY A 5 -0.47 10.44 3.67
N PHE A 6 -0.57 11.28 2.64
CA PHE A 6 0.58 12.01 2.09
C PHE A 6 0.73 13.37 2.77
N ALA A 7 1.92 13.61 3.32
CA ALA A 7 2.23 14.83 4.05
C ALA A 7 2.39 16.02 3.10
N THR A 8 1.70 17.11 3.43
CA THR A 8 1.97 18.45 2.90
C THR A 8 2.51 19.33 4.02
N LEU A 9 3.47 20.21 3.72
CA LEU A 9 3.97 21.16 4.70
C LEU A 9 3.13 22.43 4.65
N LYS A 10 2.63 22.86 5.81
CA LYS A 10 2.08 24.20 6.02
C LYS A 10 2.99 24.98 6.93
N THR A 11 3.41 26.16 6.48
CA THR A 11 4.20 27.11 7.26
C THR A 11 3.28 28.19 7.81
N ASP A 12 3.34 28.46 9.11
CA ASP A 12 2.56 29.54 9.71
C ASP A 12 3.27 30.91 9.58
N LYS A 13 2.59 31.98 10.01
CA LYS A 13 3.11 33.35 9.96
C LYS A 13 4.39 33.57 10.81
N LYS A 14 4.71 32.65 11.73
CA LYS A 14 5.90 32.68 12.58
C LYS A 14 7.01 31.75 12.06
N GLY A 15 6.84 31.16 10.88
CA GLY A 15 7.80 30.24 10.27
C GLY A 15 7.73 28.80 10.78
N LYS A 16 6.78 28.46 11.67
CA LYS A 16 6.64 27.08 12.17
C LYS A 16 6.03 26.21 11.07
N GLN A 17 6.72 25.12 10.74
CA GLN A 17 6.23 24.12 9.79
C GLN A 17 5.42 23.04 10.51
N LYS A 18 4.29 22.65 9.92
CA LYS A 18 3.46 21.51 10.36
C LYS A 18 3.17 20.61 9.15
N LYS A 19 3.25 19.29 9.37
CA LYS A 19 2.79 18.31 8.38
C LYS A 19 1.26 18.17 8.48
N VAL A 20 0.59 18.20 7.33
CA VAL A 20 -0.86 18.02 7.20
C VAL A 20 -1.11 16.92 6.19
N TYR A 21 -1.97 15.96 6.54
CA TYR A 21 -2.24 14.75 5.77
C TYR A 21 -3.66 14.80 5.21
N ASN A 22 -3.86 15.57 4.14
CA ASN A 22 -5.18 15.74 3.51
C ASN A 22 -5.41 14.80 2.32
N LEU A 23 -4.34 14.25 1.75
CA LEU A 23 -4.40 13.38 0.60
C LEU A 23 -4.24 11.93 1.07
N TYR A 24 -5.26 11.11 0.82
CA TYR A 24 -5.24 9.68 1.08
C TYR A 24 -5.33 8.93 -0.24
N GLN A 25 -4.25 8.24 -0.58
CA GLN A 25 -4.13 7.45 -1.80
C GLN A 25 -3.32 6.19 -1.49
N THR A 26 -3.50 5.15 -2.27
CA THR A 26 -2.58 4.01 -2.24
C THR A 26 -1.20 4.44 -2.77
N PRO A 27 -0.11 3.81 -2.32
CA PRO A 27 1.22 4.08 -2.87
C PRO A 27 1.29 3.91 -4.39
N TYR A 28 0.49 3.00 -4.94
CA TYR A 28 0.41 2.77 -6.38
C TYR A 28 -0.21 3.96 -7.12
N GLU A 29 -1.33 4.49 -6.66
CA GLU A 29 -1.98 5.66 -7.27
C GLU A 29 -1.04 6.88 -7.27
N THR A 30 -0.31 7.10 -6.17
CA THR A 30 0.68 8.18 -6.10
C THR A 30 1.84 7.95 -7.06
N LEU A 31 2.38 6.73 -7.16
CA LEU A 31 3.41 6.39 -8.13
C LEU A 31 2.95 6.67 -9.57
N LYS A 32 1.72 6.27 -9.90
CA LYS A 32 1.12 6.47 -11.23
C LYS A 32 0.90 7.95 -11.56
N GLY A 33 0.65 8.79 -10.56
CA GLY A 33 0.49 10.24 -10.73
C GLY A 33 1.80 11.01 -11.01
N ILE A 34 2.97 10.40 -10.80
CA ILE A 34 4.26 11.05 -11.04
C ILE A 34 4.60 11.02 -12.54
N THR A 35 4.76 12.21 -13.12
CA THR A 35 5.16 12.35 -14.53
C THR A 35 6.50 11.67 -14.78
N GLY A 36 6.55 10.80 -15.79
CA GLY A 36 7.77 10.06 -16.14
C GLY A 36 8.09 8.86 -15.25
N ALA A 37 7.27 8.53 -14.24
CA ALA A 37 7.55 7.41 -13.33
C ALA A 37 7.67 6.04 -14.02
N GLY A 38 7.05 5.90 -15.20
CA GLY A 38 7.11 4.68 -16.01
C GLY A 38 8.55 4.26 -16.37
N GLN A 39 9.47 5.21 -16.51
CA GLN A 39 10.87 4.92 -16.84
C GLN A 39 11.64 4.20 -15.73
N PHE A 40 11.12 4.22 -14.50
CA PHE A 40 11.71 3.55 -13.35
C PHE A 40 11.08 2.18 -13.07
N LEU A 41 10.09 1.77 -13.89
CA LEU A 41 9.52 0.43 -13.79
C LEU A 41 10.54 -0.62 -14.25
N LYS A 42 10.45 -1.82 -13.66
CA LYS A 42 11.28 -2.95 -14.09
C LYS A 42 11.02 -3.27 -15.57
N PRO A 43 12.03 -3.73 -16.33
CA PRO A 43 11.83 -4.19 -17.69
C PRO A 43 10.66 -5.18 -17.80
N GLY A 44 9.78 -4.97 -18.78
CA GLY A 44 8.59 -5.81 -19.00
C GLY A 44 7.40 -5.51 -18.10
N ILE A 45 7.49 -4.53 -17.19
CA ILE A 45 6.37 -4.02 -16.38
C ILE A 45 5.86 -2.72 -16.99
N SER A 46 4.54 -2.57 -17.11
CA SER A 46 3.86 -1.33 -17.51
C SER A 46 2.81 -0.95 -16.48
N PHE A 47 2.40 0.32 -16.48
CA PHE A 47 1.27 0.75 -15.65
C PHE A 47 -0.01 0.00 -15.99
N GLU A 48 -0.25 -0.39 -17.25
CA GLU A 48 -1.46 -1.18 -17.58
C GLU A 48 -1.43 -2.57 -16.93
N LYS A 49 -0.25 -3.19 -16.80
CA LYS A 49 -0.12 -4.47 -16.08
C LYS A 49 -0.36 -4.28 -14.58
N LEU A 50 0.15 -3.19 -14.02
CA LEU A 50 -0.04 -2.87 -12.60
C LEU A 50 -1.50 -2.50 -12.29
N ASP A 51 -2.19 -1.83 -13.22
CA ASP A 51 -3.63 -1.52 -13.11
C ASP A 51 -4.45 -2.80 -12.98
N LYS A 52 -4.20 -3.78 -13.86
CA LYS A 52 -4.89 -5.07 -13.79
C LYS A 52 -4.70 -5.77 -12.44
N ILE A 53 -3.52 -5.67 -11.84
CA ILE A 53 -3.24 -6.25 -10.51
C ILE A 53 -3.94 -5.44 -9.42
N ALA A 54 -3.93 -4.11 -9.52
CA ALA A 54 -4.55 -3.23 -8.53
C ALA A 54 -6.08 -3.37 -8.49
N GLU A 55 -6.69 -3.64 -9.64
CA GLU A 55 -8.14 -3.80 -9.82
C GLU A 55 -8.64 -5.24 -9.66
N GLU A 56 -7.74 -6.22 -9.48
CA GLU A 56 -8.08 -7.64 -9.44
C GLU A 56 -9.01 -8.00 -8.28
N TYR A 57 -8.84 -7.33 -7.14
CA TYR A 57 -9.66 -7.52 -5.93
C TYR A 57 -9.90 -6.19 -5.24
N SER A 58 -11.11 -6.00 -4.70
CA SER A 58 -11.36 -4.92 -3.75
C SER A 58 -10.57 -5.13 -2.46
N ASP A 59 -10.37 -4.06 -1.68
CA ASP A 59 -9.64 -4.14 -0.41
C ASP A 59 -10.28 -5.14 0.59
N ASN A 60 -11.61 -5.28 0.57
CA ASN A 60 -12.35 -6.22 1.44
C ASN A 60 -12.17 -7.68 0.99
N GLU A 61 -12.22 -7.93 -0.31
CA GLU A 61 -11.97 -9.26 -0.88
C GLU A 61 -10.54 -9.69 -0.58
N PHE A 62 -9.57 -8.81 -0.82
CA PHE A 62 -8.18 -9.12 -0.57
C PHE A 62 -7.89 -9.33 0.92
N ALA A 63 -8.54 -8.57 1.82
CA ALA A 63 -8.45 -8.81 3.26
C ALA A 63 -8.96 -10.21 3.64
N THR A 64 -10.07 -10.65 3.03
CA THR A 64 -10.65 -11.99 3.25
C THR A 64 -9.72 -13.10 2.73
N ILE A 65 -9.17 -12.91 1.52
CA ILE A 65 -8.20 -13.84 0.92
C ILE A 65 -6.97 -13.98 1.82
N MET A 66 -6.40 -12.85 2.25
CA MET A 66 -5.21 -12.82 3.10
C MET A 66 -5.44 -13.51 4.44
N GLU A 67 -6.58 -13.29 5.10
CA GLU A 67 -6.90 -13.96 6.35
C GLU A 67 -7.07 -15.47 6.17
N LYS A 68 -7.72 -15.90 5.08
CA LYS A 68 -7.86 -17.33 4.75
C LYS A 68 -6.50 -18.00 4.50
N GLU A 69 -5.63 -17.39 3.71
CA GLU A 69 -4.30 -17.93 3.42
C GLU A 69 -3.40 -17.93 4.67
N LYS A 70 -3.49 -16.89 5.49
CA LYS A 70 -2.82 -16.83 6.79
C LYS A 70 -3.24 -17.99 7.69
N GLN A 71 -4.54 -18.27 7.82
CA GLN A 71 -5.02 -19.41 8.62
C GLN A 71 -4.52 -20.75 8.07
N LYS A 72 -4.51 -20.93 6.75
CA LYS A 72 -3.94 -22.14 6.13
C LYS A 72 -2.45 -22.30 6.46
N LEU A 73 -1.69 -21.21 6.43
CA LEU A 73 -0.27 -21.20 6.80
C LEU A 73 -0.09 -21.61 8.27
N PHE A 74 -0.82 -20.97 9.20
CA PHE A 74 -0.69 -21.26 10.63
C PHE A 74 -1.08 -22.69 11.00
N ARG A 75 -2.07 -23.29 10.33
CA ARG A 75 -2.42 -24.71 10.53
C ARG A 75 -1.28 -25.68 10.18
N LYS A 76 -0.34 -25.27 9.30
CA LYS A 76 0.83 -26.07 8.92
C LYS A 76 2.01 -25.87 9.88
N ILE A 77 2.02 -24.78 10.64
CA ILE A 77 3.07 -24.49 11.61
C ILE A 77 2.74 -25.23 12.91
N LYS A 78 3.53 -26.23 13.27
CA LYS A 78 3.49 -26.83 14.60
C LYS A 78 4.24 -25.91 15.55
N VAL A 79 3.51 -25.19 16.38
CA VAL A 79 4.11 -24.41 17.48
C VAL A 79 4.15 -25.34 18.68
N ASN A 80 5.35 -25.68 19.16
CA ASN A 80 5.47 -26.34 20.47
C ASN A 80 5.01 -25.33 21.53
N PRO A 81 4.24 -25.76 22.54
CA PRO A 81 3.91 -24.88 23.66
C PRO A 81 5.22 -24.32 24.22
N VAL A 82 5.29 -22.99 24.33
CA VAL A 82 6.30 -22.34 25.15
C VAL A 82 5.64 -22.17 26.51
N ASP A 83 6.01 -23.02 27.45
CA ASP A 83 5.59 -22.88 28.83
C ASP A 83 6.24 -21.62 29.40
N PHE A 84 5.41 -20.69 29.90
CA PHE A 84 5.82 -19.51 30.64
C PHE A 84 5.64 -19.73 32.15
#